data_AF-A0A258CFE9-F1
#
_entry.id   AF-A0A258CFE9-F1
#
_cell.length_a   1.000
_cell.length_b   1.000
_cell.length_c   1.000
_cell.angle_alpha   90.00
_cell.angle_beta   90.00
_cell.angle_gamma   90.00
#
_symmetry.space_group_name_H-M   'P 1'
#
loop_
_entity.id
_entity.type
_entity.pdbx_description
1 polymer ?
#
loop_
_entity_poly.entity_id
_entity_poly.type
_entity_poly.pdbx_seq_one_letter_code
_entity_poly.pdbx_strand_id
1 'polypeptide(L)'
;MFSIQKCFAAICLIVSIAPVQARDYRYSDAHLHLVDFFQESAGVSKLIEEMDAGGIDHVMVSGIPVAKKWHENEPKRPRYYAGDDAPVYWYSATDV
;
A
#
# COMPACT_ATOMS: atom_id res chain seq x y z
N MET A 1 -42.39 -22.02 35.71
CA MET A 1 -41.69 -20.88 36.34
C MET A 1 -40.27 -20.82 35.79
N PHE A 2 -40.00 -19.91 34.87
CA PHE A 2 -38.63 -19.70 34.36
C PHE A 2 -37.77 -19.12 35.49
N SER A 3 -36.59 -19.71 35.72
CA SER A 3 -35.68 -19.28 36.79
C SER A 3 -35.00 -17.97 36.40
N ILE A 4 -35.30 -16.90 37.15
CA ILE A 4 -34.73 -15.54 37.02
C ILE A 4 -33.20 -15.56 36.89
N GLN A 5 -32.56 -16.53 37.53
CA GLN A 5 -31.10 -16.72 37.52
C GLN A 5 -30.55 -17.10 36.13
N LYS A 6 -31.31 -17.85 35.33
CA LYS A 6 -30.95 -18.17 33.94
C LYS A 6 -31.10 -16.96 33.02
N CYS A 7 -32.08 -16.11 33.26
CA CYS A 7 -32.27 -14.87 32.52
C CYS A 7 -31.12 -13.87 32.80
N PHE A 8 -30.67 -13.77 34.05
CA PHE A 8 -29.56 -12.89 34.42
C PHE A 8 -28.24 -13.33 33.77
N ALA A 9 -27.92 -14.62 33.79
CA ALA A 9 -26.72 -15.14 33.15
C ALA A 9 -26.73 -14.93 31.62
N ALA A 10 -27.89 -15.09 30.97
CA ALA A 10 -28.04 -14.84 29.54
C ALA A 10 -27.85 -13.36 29.18
N ILE A 11 -28.35 -12.44 30.00
CA ILE A 11 -28.17 -10.99 29.80
C ILE A 11 -26.69 -10.59 29.97
N CYS A 12 -26.01 -11.12 31.00
CA CYS A 12 -24.57 -10.87 31.18
C CYS A 12 -23.73 -11.37 30.00
N LEU A 13 -24.08 -12.52 29.42
CA LEU A 13 -23.38 -13.07 28.26
C LEU A 13 -23.56 -12.20 27.02
N ILE A 14 -24.77 -11.65 26.80
CA ILE A 14 -25.06 -10.73 25.69
C ILE A 14 -24.35 -9.39 25.86
N VAL A 15 -24.29 -8.84 27.08
CA VAL A 15 -23.57 -7.58 27.37
C VAL A 15 -22.05 -7.73 27.22
N SER A 16 -21.51 -8.94 27.36
CA SER A 16 -20.08 -9.22 27.15
C SER A 16 -19.67 -9.20 25.67
N ILE A 17 -20.64 -9.27 24.75
CA ILE A 17 -20.42 -9.15 23.31
C ILE A 17 -20.55 -7.66 22.94
N ALA A 18 -19.64 -6.83 23.46
CA ALA A 18 -19.55 -5.46 22.98
C ALA A 18 -19.22 -5.49 21.48
N PRO A 19 -19.91 -4.72 20.63
CA PRO A 19 -19.56 -4.66 19.22
C PRO A 19 -18.13 -4.11 19.10
N VAL A 20 -17.20 -4.95 18.64
CA VAL A 20 -15.91 -4.49 18.15
C VAL A 20 -16.22 -3.59 16.95
N GLN A 21 -16.11 -2.28 17.16
CA GLN A 21 -16.19 -1.31 16.08
C GLN A 21 -14.91 -1.45 15.27
N ALA A 22 -15.03 -1.98 14.05
CA ALA A 22 -13.97 -1.84 13.06
C ALA A 22 -13.78 -0.34 12.84
N ARG A 23 -12.58 0.16 13.19
CA ARG A 23 -12.24 1.56 12.93
C ARG A 23 -11.99 1.71 11.44
N ASP A 24 -12.62 2.71 10.85
CA ASP A 24 -12.27 3.14 9.51
C ASP A 24 -10.98 3.98 9.62
N TYR A 25 -9.89 3.44 9.10
CA TYR A 25 -8.58 4.09 9.16
C TYR A 25 -8.32 4.80 7.84
N ARG A 26 -7.87 6.05 7.94
CA ARG A 26 -7.34 6.79 6.80
C ARG A 26 -5.84 6.99 6.99
N TYR A 27 -5.10 6.86 5.90
CA TYR A 27 -3.65 6.82 5.91
C TYR A 27 -3.05 7.98 5.13
N SER A 28 -1.81 8.32 5.46
CA SER A 28 -0.95 9.13 4.62
C SER A 28 0.22 8.26 4.19
N ASP A 29 0.41 8.11 2.88
CA ASP A 29 1.58 7.44 2.33
C ASP A 29 2.75 8.42 2.34
N ALA A 30 3.78 8.09 3.11
CA ALA A 30 4.93 8.95 3.32
C ALA A 30 6.02 8.78 2.26
N HIS A 31 5.91 7.81 1.35
CA HIS A 31 6.95 7.53 0.36
C HIS A 31 6.40 6.78 -0.86
N LEU A 32 6.05 7.51 -1.92
CA LEU A 32 5.59 6.94 -3.18
C LEU A 32 6.45 7.39 -4.37
N HIS A 33 6.80 6.45 -5.24
CA HIS A 33 7.37 6.74 -6.56
C HIS A 33 6.29 6.59 -7.63
N LEU A 34 6.05 7.65 -8.42
CA LEU A 34 5.03 7.64 -9.46
C LEU A 34 5.44 6.83 -10.71
N VAL A 35 6.73 6.58 -10.87
CA VAL A 35 7.30 5.79 -11.96
C VAL A 35 8.01 4.55 -11.40
N ASP A 36 8.11 3.51 -12.22
CA ASP A 36 8.89 2.32 -11.93
C ASP A 36 10.40 2.53 -12.18
N PHE A 37 11.21 1.48 -12.00
CA PHE A 37 12.65 1.55 -12.25
C PHE A 37 13.01 1.79 -13.72
N PHE A 38 12.10 1.60 -14.66
CA PHE A 38 12.28 1.95 -16.07
C PHE A 38 11.75 3.35 -16.41
N GLN A 39 11.35 4.11 -15.39
CA GLN A 39 10.80 5.45 -15.51
C GLN A 39 9.44 5.49 -16.25
N GLU A 40 8.70 4.38 -16.21
CA GLU A 40 7.34 4.27 -16.76
C GLU A 40 6.30 4.46 -15.65
N SER A 41 5.16 5.08 -15.97
CA SER A 41 4.08 5.35 -15.01
C SER A 41 2.73 4.83 -15.52
N ALA A 42 1.88 4.40 -14.60
CA ALA A 42 0.45 4.19 -14.84
C ALA A 42 -0.36 5.51 -14.83
N GLY A 43 0.25 6.63 -14.43
CA GLY A 43 -0.36 7.96 -14.40
C GLY A 43 -1.05 8.32 -13.08
N VAL A 44 -1.24 9.62 -12.86
CA VAL A 44 -1.83 10.17 -11.62
C VAL A 44 -3.28 9.74 -11.41
N SER A 45 -4.07 9.58 -12.49
CA SER A 45 -5.45 9.09 -12.37
C SER A 45 -5.50 7.71 -11.74
N LYS A 46 -4.59 6.82 -12.14
CA LYS A 46 -4.52 5.48 -11.56
C LYS A 46 -4.08 5.52 -10.10
N LEU A 47 -3.13 6.40 -9.76
CA LEU A 47 -2.73 6.63 -8.37
C LEU A 47 -3.94 7.05 -7.50
N ILE A 48 -4.76 8.00 -7.97
CA ILE A 48 -5.94 8.47 -7.22
C ILE A 48 -6.94 7.33 -7.00
N GLU A 49 -7.21 6.50 -8.01
CA GLU A 49 -8.09 5.33 -7.88
C GLU A 49 -7.59 4.36 -6.79
N GLU A 50 -6.29 4.09 -6.74
CA GLU A 50 -5.70 3.20 -5.74
C GLU A 50 -5.64 3.85 -4.35
N MET A 51 -5.46 5.18 -4.26
CA MET A 51 -5.56 5.92 -3.00
C MET A 51 -6.97 5.83 -2.42
N ASP A 52 -8.00 6.00 -3.24
CA ASP A 52 -9.40 5.86 -2.83
C ASP A 52 -9.70 4.44 -2.35
N ALA A 53 -9.23 3.42 -3.09
CA ALA A 53 -9.40 2.01 -2.72
C ALA A 53 -8.64 1.63 -1.45
N GLY A 54 -7.49 2.27 -1.19
CA GLY A 54 -6.62 2.02 -0.05
C GLY A 54 -6.91 2.88 1.19
N GLY A 55 -7.86 3.82 1.12
CA GLY A 55 -8.13 4.75 2.21
C GLY A 55 -6.98 5.72 2.49
N ILE A 56 -6.26 6.16 1.45
CA ILE A 56 -5.12 7.08 1.54
C ILE A 56 -5.59 8.51 1.20
N ASP A 57 -5.45 9.43 2.15
CA ASP A 57 -5.83 10.84 1.97
C ASP A 57 -4.71 11.70 1.36
N HIS A 58 -3.48 11.39 1.73
CA HIS A 58 -2.32 12.18 1.40
C HIS A 58 -1.18 11.27 0.98
N VAL A 59 -0.42 11.71 -0.02
CA VAL A 59 0.77 11.03 -0.49
C VAL A 59 1.91 12.02 -0.62
N MET A 60 3.09 11.66 -0.12
CA MET A 60 4.33 12.32 -0.47
C MET A 60 4.94 11.60 -1.67
N VAL A 61 5.03 12.30 -2.80
CA VAL A 61 5.62 11.78 -4.03
C VAL A 61 7.11 12.08 -4.02
N SER A 62 7.92 11.03 -3.95
CA SER A 62 9.37 11.07 -4.14
C SER A 62 9.69 10.71 -5.60
N GLY A 63 10.67 11.39 -6.21
CA GLY A 63 11.23 10.86 -7.45
C GLY A 63 12.09 9.62 -7.19
N ILE A 64 12.57 8.96 -8.25
CA ILE A 64 13.31 7.69 -8.17
C ILE A 64 14.67 7.83 -8.85
N PRO A 65 15.77 7.95 -8.08
CA PRO A 65 17.09 8.25 -8.66
C PRO A 65 17.69 7.10 -9.45
N VAL A 66 17.16 5.88 -9.35
CA VAL A 66 17.67 4.69 -10.06
C VAL A 66 16.85 4.40 -11.30
N ALA A 67 17.50 4.40 -12.47
CA ALA A 67 16.92 3.87 -13.71
C ALA A 67 17.58 2.54 -14.10
N LYS A 68 16.79 1.48 -14.20
CA LYS A 68 17.22 0.15 -14.63
C LYS A 68 17.24 0.07 -16.15
N LYS A 69 18.27 -0.58 -16.69
CA LYS A 69 18.34 -0.97 -18.11
C LYS A 69 17.98 -2.44 -18.26
N TRP A 70 17.45 -2.79 -19.42
CA TRP A 70 17.28 -4.17 -19.84
C TRP A 70 18.36 -4.50 -20.86
N HIS A 71 19.18 -5.52 -20.55
CA HIS A 71 20.23 -5.98 -21.45
C HIS A 71 19.64 -6.99 -22.46
N GLU A 72 20.09 -6.95 -23.72
CA GLU A 72 19.57 -7.82 -24.79
C GLU A 72 19.74 -9.32 -24.52
N ASN A 73 20.76 -9.67 -23.74
CA ASN A 73 21.04 -11.04 -23.31
C ASN A 73 20.14 -11.52 -22.15
N GLU A 74 19.39 -10.62 -21.50
CA GLU A 74 18.49 -11.00 -20.42
C GLU A 74 17.17 -11.50 -21.00
N PRO A 75 16.75 -12.75 -20.68
CA PRO A 75 15.59 -13.38 -21.31
C PRO A 75 14.27 -12.68 -20.99
N LYS A 76 14.25 -11.82 -19.97
CA LYS A 76 13.07 -11.08 -19.53
C LYS A 76 13.47 -9.74 -18.95
N ARG A 77 12.67 -8.71 -19.23
CA ARG A 77 12.78 -7.41 -18.57
C ARG A 77 12.63 -7.54 -17.04
N PRO A 78 13.61 -7.11 -16.24
CA PRO A 78 13.52 -7.15 -14.79
C PRO A 78 12.42 -6.19 -14.28
N ARG A 79 11.79 -6.53 -13.16
CA ARG A 79 10.79 -5.63 -12.51
C ARG A 79 11.39 -4.70 -11.46
N TYR A 80 12.59 -5.03 -10.97
CA TYR A 80 13.25 -4.34 -9.88
C TYR A 80 14.68 -4.02 -10.30
N TYR A 81 15.31 -2.99 -9.72
CA TYR A 81 16.68 -2.60 -10.10
C TYR A 81 17.69 -3.73 -9.89
N ALA A 82 17.48 -4.57 -8.87
CA ALA A 82 18.29 -5.74 -8.55
C ALA A 82 17.72 -7.05 -9.12
N GLY A 83 16.83 -6.98 -10.11
CA GLY A 83 16.20 -8.17 -10.70
C GLY A 83 17.12 -8.99 -11.61
N ASP A 84 18.24 -8.42 -12.04
CA ASP A 84 19.30 -9.04 -12.86
C ASP A 84 20.60 -8.21 -12.74
N ASP A 85 21.64 -8.64 -13.44
CA ASP A 85 22.96 -7.98 -13.45
C ASP A 85 23.10 -6.89 -14.52
N ALA A 86 22.01 -6.52 -15.20
CA ALA A 86 22.06 -5.45 -16.20
C ALA A 86 22.36 -4.08 -15.54
N PRO A 87 22.96 -3.13 -16.26
CA PRO A 87 23.34 -1.85 -15.68
C PRO A 87 22.16 -1.03 -15.13
N VAL A 88 22.46 -0.20 -14.13
CA VAL A 88 21.59 0.88 -13.66
C VAL A 88 22.27 2.22 -13.90
N TYR A 89 21.47 3.27 -14.01
CA TYR A 89 21.95 4.65 -14.02
C TYR A 89 21.41 5.41 -12.81
N TRP A 90 22.24 6.26 -12.21
CA TRP A 90 21.89 7.05 -11.03
C TRP A 90 21.72 8.53 -11.39
N TYR A 91 20.53 9.08 -11.17
CA TYR A 91 20.19 10.48 -11.30
C TYR A 91 20.12 11.14 -9.92
N SER A 92 21.23 11.70 -9.47
CA SER A 92 21.38 12.23 -8.10
C SER A 92 20.48 13.43 -7.75
N ALA A 93 19.77 14.00 -8.73
CA ALA A 93 18.95 15.21 -8.56
C ALA A 93 17.44 14.95 -8.63
N THR A 94 17.02 13.67 -8.66
CA THR A 94 15.60 13.30 -8.85
C THR A 94 14.98 12.65 -7.61
N ASP A 95 15.57 12.82 -6.43
CA ASP A 95 15.05 12.29 -5.15
C ASP A 95 14.57 13.42 -4.20
N VAL A 96 14.19 14.58 -4.79
CA VAL A 96 13.70 15.77 -4.07
C VAL A 96 12.19 15.83 -3.97
#